data_AF-A0A965PS06-F1
#
_entry.id   AF-A0A965PS06-F1
#
_cell.length_a   1.000
_cell.length_b   1.000
_cell.length_c   1.000
_cell.angle_alpha   90.00
_cell.angle_beta   90.00
_cell.angle_gamma   90.00
#
_symmetry.space_group_name_H-M   'P 1'
#
loop_
_entity.id
_entity.type
_entity.pdbx_description
1 polymer ?
#
loop_
_entity_poly.entity_id
_entity_poly.type
_entity_poly.pdbx_seq_one_letter_code
_entity_poly.pdbx_strand_id
1 'polypeptide(L)'
;MVDLGTQEVTWDGETKWTPKLRLAFELPEQVIEGEVTENGKTTKVTKPMVVSIELTRSLGERATLRKHLETWRGQAFTSKELASFSLKNLLGKACLLTLVHKTSQAGRNYCAIQGIAKLPKS
;
A
#
# COMPACT_ATOMS: atom_id res chain seq x y z
N MET A 1 -3.81 -6.00 3.49
CA MET A 1 -2.72 -5.40 4.31
C MET A 1 -1.88 -6.54 4.86
N VAL A 2 -0.55 -6.37 4.85
CA VAL A 2 0.41 -7.33 5.40
C VAL A 2 1.32 -6.59 6.40
N ASP A 3 1.47 -7.11 7.61
CA ASP A 3 2.50 -6.64 8.54
C ASP A 3 3.81 -7.35 8.18
N LEU A 4 4.88 -6.58 7.95
CA LEU A 4 6.19 -7.11 7.58
C LEU A 4 7.12 -7.23 8.79
N GLY A 5 6.67 -6.87 9.98
CA GLY A 5 7.51 -6.84 11.17
C GLY A 5 8.59 -5.77 11.09
N THR A 6 9.67 -5.96 11.85
CA THR A 6 10.81 -5.04 11.87
C THR A 6 11.79 -5.39 10.77
N GLN A 7 12.04 -4.42 9.88
CA GLN A 7 12.93 -4.55 8.73
C GLN A 7 14.15 -3.66 8.91
N GLU A 8 15.30 -4.16 8.46
CA GLU A 8 16.54 -3.41 8.39
C GLU A 8 16.46 -2.40 7.23
N VAL A 9 16.74 -1.13 7.51
CA VAL A 9 16.78 -0.04 6.53
C VAL A 9 18.10 0.69 6.67
N THR A 10 18.93 0.62 5.64
CA THR A 10 20.16 1.41 5.53
C THR A 10 19.88 2.70 4.79
N TRP A 11 20.14 3.83 5.43
CA TRP A 11 20.05 5.16 4.84
C TRP A 11 21.29 5.97 5.20
N ASP A 12 22.00 6.47 4.19
CA ASP A 12 23.23 7.27 4.36
C ASP A 12 24.30 6.58 5.23
N GLY A 13 24.48 5.27 5.03
CA GLY A 13 25.41 4.45 5.81
C GLY A 13 24.95 4.09 7.23
N GLU A 14 23.88 4.71 7.73
CA GLU A 14 23.28 4.38 9.02
C GLU A 14 22.21 3.31 8.87
N THR A 15 22.33 2.24 9.64
CA THR A 15 21.37 1.12 9.61
C THR A 15 20.40 1.24 10.77
N LYS A 16 19.10 1.22 10.45
CA LYS A 16 18.00 1.34 11.42
C LYS A 16 17.01 0.21 11.24
N TRP A 17 16.53 -0.30 12.36
CA TRP A 17 15.46 -1.29 12.41
C TRP A 17 14.12 -0.57 12.50
N THR A 18 13.25 -0.76 11.51
CA THR A 18 11.97 -0.04 11.43
C THR A 18 10.82 -1.00 11.19
N PRO A 19 9.69 -0.86 11.91
CA PRO A 19 8.51 -1.69 11.65
C PRO A 19 7.88 -1.27 10.32
N LYS A 20 7.68 -2.22 9.42
CA LYS A 20 7.13 -2.01 8.09
C LYS A 20 5.78 -2.70 7.93
N LEU A 21 4.94 -2.14 7.08
CA LEU A 21 3.71 -2.75 6.62
C LEU A 21 3.56 -2.53 5.12
N ARG A 22 2.78 -3.40 4.47
CA ARG A 22 2.38 -3.27 3.08
C ARG A 22 0.88 -3.12 2.95
N LEU A 23 0.45 -2.05 2.30
CA LEU A 23 -0.93 -1.88 1.81
C LEU A 23 -0.97 -2.33 0.36
N ALA A 24 -1.84 -3.27 0.05
CA ALA A 24 -2.06 -3.77 -1.30
C ALA A 24 -3.52 -3.50 -1.68
N PHE A 25 -3.71 -3.03 -2.91
CA PHE A 25 -4.99 -2.64 -3.46
C PHE A 25 -5.17 -3.32 -4.81
N GLU A 26 -6.37 -3.84 -5.03
CA GLU A 26 -6.77 -4.43 -6.31
C GLU A 26 -7.41 -3.34 -7.17
N LEU A 27 -7.04 -3.30 -8.44
CA LEU A 27 -7.63 -2.43 -9.44
C LEU A 27 -8.61 -3.27 -10.27
N PRO A 28 -9.92 -3.23 -9.97
CA PRO A 28 -10.88 -4.14 -10.60
C PRO A 28 -11.02 -3.93 -12.11
N GLU A 29 -10.79 -2.71 -12.60
CA GLU A 29 -10.88 -2.37 -14.02
C GLU A 29 -9.61 -2.70 -14.83
N GLN A 30 -8.51 -3.03 -14.15
CA GLN A 30 -7.23 -3.35 -14.80
C GLN A 30 -6.94 -4.82 -14.54
N VAL A 31 -6.88 -5.63 -15.60
CA VAL A 31 -6.63 -7.07 -15.46
C VAL A 31 -5.27 -7.45 -16.05
N ILE A 32 -4.64 -8.43 -15.42
CA ILE A 32 -3.43 -9.09 -15.90
C ILE A 32 -3.81 -10.51 -16.29
N GLU A 33 -3.51 -10.87 -17.52
CA GLU A 33 -3.56 -12.25 -17.99
C GLU A 33 -2.26 -12.96 -17.63
N GLY A 34 -2.38 -14.19 -17.15
CA GLY A 34 -1.25 -15.03 -16.84
C GLY A 34 -1.62 -16.50 -16.90
N GLU A 35 -0.65 -17.35 -16.58
CA GLU A 35 -0.82 -18.78 -16.54
C GLU A 35 -0.50 -19.29 -15.15
N VAL A 36 -1.37 -20.11 -14.59
CA VAL A 36 -1.15 -20.79 -13.30
C VAL A 36 -1.08 -22.28 -13.58
N THR A 37 -0.02 -22.91 -13.08
CA THR A 37 0.12 -24.36 -13.11
C THR A 37 -0.22 -24.90 -11.73
N GLU A 38 -1.34 -25.59 -11.62
CA GLU A 38 -1.70 -26.37 -10.43
C GLU A 38 -1.84 -27.83 -10.83
N ASN A 39 -1.23 -28.74 -10.06
CA ASN A 39 -1.26 -30.19 -10.30
C ASN A 39 -0.84 -30.60 -11.73
N GLY A 40 0.15 -29.90 -12.31
CA GLY A 40 0.66 -30.18 -13.66
C GLY A 40 -0.23 -29.68 -14.81
N LYS A 41 -1.33 -28.99 -14.52
CA LYS A 41 -2.20 -28.39 -15.54
C LYS A 41 -2.04 -26.88 -15.57
N THR A 42 -1.55 -26.36 -16.69
CA THR A 42 -1.46 -24.93 -16.95
C THR A 42 -2.83 -24.40 -17.39
N THR A 43 -3.35 -23.43 -16.65
CA THR A 43 -4.61 -22.75 -16.98
C THR A 43 -4.36 -21.27 -17.13
N LYS A 44 -4.91 -20.66 -18.20
CA LYS A 44 -4.92 -19.21 -18.36
C LYS A 44 -5.86 -18.61 -17.34
N VAL A 45 -5.38 -17.64 -16.59
CA VAL A 45 -6.15 -16.92 -15.57
C VAL A 45 -6.06 -15.42 -15.82
N THR A 46 -7.19 -14.75 -15.63
CA THR A 46 -7.27 -13.31 -15.63
C THR A 46 -7.43 -12.87 -14.18
N LYS A 47 -6.47 -12.08 -13.67
CA LYS A 47 -6.49 -11.57 -12.28
C LYS A 47 -6.50 -10.04 -12.28
N PRO A 48 -7.17 -9.39 -11.32
CA PRO A 48 -7.05 -7.95 -11.15
C PRO A 48 -5.59 -7.55 -10.91
N MET A 49 -5.20 -6.41 -11.46
CA MET A 49 -3.90 -5.82 -11.19
C MET A 49 -3.83 -5.41 -9.73
N VAL A 50 -2.77 -5.85 -9.05
CA VAL A 50 -2.52 -5.48 -7.66
C VAL A 50 -1.39 -4.46 -7.62
N VAL A 51 -1.66 -3.31 -7.01
CA VAL A 51 -0.65 -2.31 -6.69
C VAL A 51 -0.44 -2.27 -5.18
N SER A 52 0.79 -2.02 -4.74
CA SER A 52 1.09 -1.97 -3.31
C SER A 52 2.06 -0.86 -2.97
N ILE A 53 2.01 -0.44 -1.71
CA ILE A 53 2.92 0.52 -1.12
C ILE A 53 3.41 -0.03 0.21
N GLU A 54 4.71 0.06 0.42
CA GLU A 54 5.34 -0.26 1.70
C GLU A 54 5.57 1.02 2.50
N LEU A 55 5.20 0.99 3.77
CA LEU A 55 5.21 2.14 4.65
C LEU A 55 5.80 1.74 6.00
N THR A 56 6.39 2.70 6.70
CA THR A 56 6.73 2.52 8.12
C THR A 56 5.44 2.52 8.95
N ARG A 57 5.29 1.54 9.85
CA ARG A 57 4.17 1.39 10.78
C ARG A 57 4.27 2.42 11.90
N SER A 58 4.06 3.69 11.56
CA SER A 58 4.09 4.83 12.47
C SER A 58 2.91 5.76 12.17
N LEU A 59 2.26 6.25 13.24
CA LEU A 59 1.18 7.22 13.18
C LEU A 59 1.60 8.59 13.75
N GLY A 60 2.91 8.84 13.82
CA GLY A 60 3.42 10.18 14.18
C GLY A 60 2.95 11.24 13.18
N GLU A 61 2.94 12.50 13.59
CA GLU A 61 2.44 13.63 12.79
C GLU A 61 3.11 13.76 11.41
N ARG A 62 4.41 13.42 11.32
CA ARG A 62 5.17 13.48 10.06
C ARG A 62 5.12 12.18 9.26
N ALA A 63 4.51 11.12 9.81
CA ALA A 63 4.52 9.79 9.20
C ALA A 63 3.65 9.74 7.94
N THR A 64 4.22 9.19 6.86
CA THR A 64 3.53 9.03 5.57
C THR A 64 2.27 8.19 5.68
N LEU A 65 2.27 7.15 6.52
CA LEU A 65 1.10 6.32 6.79
C LEU A 65 -0.06 7.17 7.35
N ARG A 66 0.20 8.01 8.37
CA ARG A 66 -0.82 8.90 8.93
C ARG A 66 -1.38 9.84 7.86
N LYS A 67 -0.52 10.47 7.07
CA LYS A 67 -0.95 11.39 5.98
C LYS A 67 -1.87 10.68 4.99
N HIS A 68 -1.52 9.48 4.55
CA HIS A 68 -2.38 8.70 3.65
C HIS A 68 -3.73 8.36 4.31
N LEU A 69 -3.73 7.96 5.59
CA LEU A 69 -4.94 7.61 6.31
C LEU A 69 -5.88 8.81 6.50
N GLU A 70 -5.35 9.99 6.81
CA GLU A 70 -6.12 11.23 6.97
C GLU A 70 -6.76 11.65 5.64
N THR A 71 -6.00 11.63 4.54
CA THR A 71 -6.51 11.92 3.20
C THR A 71 -7.55 10.88 2.75
N TRP A 72 -7.33 9.60 3.04
CA TRP A 72 -8.26 8.53 2.71
C TRP A 72 -9.57 8.65 3.51
N ARG A 73 -9.50 9.02 4.78
CA ARG A 73 -10.69 9.28 5.60
C ARG A 73 -11.37 10.61 5.25
N GLY A 74 -10.60 11.58 4.75
CA GLY A 74 -11.01 12.97 4.57
C GLY A 74 -11.09 13.75 5.88
N GLN A 75 -10.35 13.32 6.91
CA GLN A 75 -10.39 13.94 8.24
C GLN A 75 -9.10 13.65 9.02
N ALA A 76 -8.52 14.70 9.62
CA ALA A 76 -7.36 14.61 10.50
C ALA A 76 -7.66 13.84 11.78
N PHE A 77 -6.71 13.04 12.28
CA PHE A 77 -6.93 12.30 13.52
C PHE A 77 -6.85 13.20 14.75
N THR A 78 -7.76 12.96 15.70
CA THR A 78 -7.62 13.43 17.09
C THR A 78 -6.69 12.51 17.88
N SER A 79 -6.11 13.02 18.97
CA SER A 79 -5.23 12.22 19.86
C SER A 79 -5.93 10.98 20.41
N LYS A 80 -7.23 11.08 20.73
CA LYS A 80 -8.04 9.96 21.22
C LYS A 80 -8.26 8.89 20.15
N GLU A 81 -8.55 9.30 18.92
CA GLU A 81 -8.68 8.37 17.79
C GLU A 81 -7.35 7.65 17.52
N LEU A 82 -6.22 8.37 17.49
CA LEU A 82 -4.90 7.77 17.26
C LEU A 82 -4.57 6.65 18.26
N ALA A 83 -4.85 6.87 19.54
CA ALA A 83 -4.57 5.90 20.60
C ALA A 83 -5.37 4.60 20.46
N SER A 84 -6.54 4.66 19.82
CA SER A 84 -7.45 3.51 19.65
C SER A 84 -7.48 2.96 18.22
N PHE A 85 -6.71 3.55 17.29
CA PHE A 85 -6.81 3.24 15.88
C PHE A 85 -6.18 1.88 15.56
N SER A 86 -6.96 0.99 14.95
CA SER A 86 -6.49 -0.29 14.44
C SER A 86 -6.38 -0.27 12.92
N LEU A 87 -5.22 -0.67 12.40
CA LEU A 87 -4.99 -0.81 10.96
C LEU A 87 -5.89 -1.87 10.29
N LYS A 88 -6.46 -2.80 11.07
CA LYS A 88 -7.43 -3.78 10.57
C LYS A 88 -8.68 -3.10 9.98
N ASN A 89 -9.00 -1.89 10.44
CA ASN A 89 -10.16 -1.12 9.97
C ASN A 89 -10.05 -0.69 8.50
N LEU A 90 -8.86 -0.83 7.89
CA LEU A 90 -8.61 -0.50 6.48
C LEU A 90 -9.00 -1.62 5.52
N LEU A 91 -9.14 -2.85 6.01
CA LEU A 91 -9.47 -3.99 5.16
C LEU A 91 -10.88 -3.80 4.55
N GLY A 92 -10.98 -4.00 3.23
CA GLY A 92 -12.23 -3.88 2.48
C GLY A 92 -12.73 -2.45 2.29
N LYS A 93 -11.99 -1.42 2.71
CA LYS A 93 -12.34 -0.03 2.41
C LYS A 93 -11.90 0.31 0.99
N ALA A 94 -12.78 0.93 0.22
CA ALA A 94 -12.46 1.42 -1.11
C ALA A 94 -11.74 2.78 -1.04
N CYS A 95 -10.91 3.07 -2.04
CA CYS A 95 -10.12 4.29 -2.14
C CYS A 95 -9.97 4.72 -3.59
N LEU A 96 -9.74 6.01 -3.80
CA LEU A 96 -9.17 6.53 -5.02
C LEU A 96 -7.64 6.51 -4.90
N LEU A 97 -6.96 5.90 -5.86
CA LEU A 97 -5.50 5.82 -5.90
C LEU A 97 -4.94 6.77 -6.95
N THR A 98 -3.88 7.49 -6.59
CA THR A 98 -3.03 8.21 -7.55
C THR A 98 -1.80 7.37 -7.83
N LEU A 99 -1.66 6.92 -9.07
CA LEU A 99 -0.58 6.05 -9.53
C LEU A 99 0.44 6.84 -10.34
N VAL A 100 1.72 6.55 -10.16
CA VAL A 100 2.83 7.17 -10.90
C VAL A 100 3.75 6.07 -11.42
N HIS A 101 4.04 6.11 -12.71
CA HIS A 101 5.03 5.22 -13.32
C HIS A 101 6.43 5.74 -13.01
N LYS A 102 7.25 4.91 -12.38
CA LYS A 102 8.63 5.22 -12.01
C LYS A 102 9.57 4.20 -12.65
N THR A 103 10.76 4.65 -13.00
CA THR A 103 11.84 3.77 -13.43
C THR A 103 12.75 3.54 -12.22
N SER A 104 12.96 2.27 -11.86
CA SER A 104 13.89 1.90 -10.79
C SER A 104 15.33 2.21 -11.20
N GLN A 105 16.24 2.27 -10.23
CA GLN A 105 17.67 2.47 -10.50
C GLN A 105 18.27 1.36 -11.39
N ALA A 106 17.64 0.18 -11.41
CA ALA A 106 17.97 -0.94 -12.29
C ALA A 106 17.25 -0.89 -13.66
N GLY A 107 16.62 0.23 -14.03
CA GLY A 107 15.97 0.42 -15.33
C GLY A 107 14.57 -0.20 -15.48
N ARG A 108 14.09 -0.96 -14.50
CA ARG A 108 12.73 -1.54 -14.55
C ARG A 108 11.66 -0.48 -14.28
N ASN A 109 10.71 -0.36 -15.20
CA ASN A 109 9.49 0.44 -14.99
C ASN A 109 8.55 -0.27 -14.02
N TYR A 110 8.02 0.48 -13.06
CA TYR A 110 7.03 -0.01 -12.10
C TYR A 110 6.00 1.08 -11.77
N CYS A 111 4.82 0.66 -11.37
CA CYS A 111 3.76 1.55 -10.93
C CYS A 111 3.83 1.71 -9.41
N ALA A 112 3.96 2.96 -8.95
CA ALA A 112 4.01 3.32 -7.54
C ALA A 112 2.73 4.06 -7.13
N ILE A 113 2.22 3.77 -5.93
CA ILE A 113 1.14 4.56 -5.33
C ILE A 113 1.74 5.84 -4.76
N GLN A 114 1.27 6.99 -5.25
CA GLN A 114 1.69 8.32 -4.77
C GLN A 114 0.68 8.93 -3.80
N GLY A 115 -0.60 8.61 -3.98
CA GLY A 115 -1.70 9.18 -3.20
C GLY A 115 -2.81 8.15 -2.96
N ILE A 116 -3.46 8.29 -1.80
CA ILE A 116 -4.63 7.50 -1.40
C ILE A 116 -5.65 8.50 -0.89
N ALA A 117 -6.84 8.51 -1.48
CA ALA A 117 -7.90 9.44 -1.16
C ALA A 117 -9.25 8.74 -1.00
N LYS A 118 -10.18 9.45 -0.37
CA LYS A 118 -11.58 9.03 -0.32
C LYS A 118 -12.17 9.00 -1.73
N LEU A 119 -13.03 8.03 -2.01
CA LEU A 119 -13.82 8.07 -3.24
C LEU A 119 -14.73 9.32 -3.22
N PRO A 120 -14.81 10.07 -4.33
CA PRO A 120 -15.78 11.16 -4.47
C PRO A 120 -17.19 10.64 -4.19
N LYS A 121 -18.03 11.46 -3.55
CA LYS A 121 -19.46 11.15 -3.46
C LYS A 121 -20.03 11.23 -4.87
N SER A 122 -20.66 10.14 -5.32
CA SER A 122 -21.48 10.11 -6.53
C SER A 122 -22.72 10.98 -6.37
#